data_AF-A0A7I9WAF2-F1
#
_entry.id   AF-A0A7I9WAF2-F1
#
_cell.length_a   1.000
_cell.length_b   1.000
_cell.length_c   1.000
_cell.angle_alpha   90.00
_cell.angle_beta   90.00
_cell.angle_gamma   90.00
#
_symmetry.space_group_name_H-M   'P 1'
#
loop_
_entity.id
_entity.type
_entity.pdbx_description
1 polymer ?
#
loop_
_entity_poly.entity_id
_entity_poly.type
_entity_poly.pdbx_seq_one_letter_code
_entity_poly.pdbx_strand_id
1 'polypeptide(L)'
;MTYWRRRLAASARPNRIFEAVKSVVAATAVLAGKTRRALDSTVLDDAVATQDTVTQLIAAIRRVRREVPAAAAVIEQHCTAHDYDNPGKPAIAWNDKDARDLLIDALVGDAHRLLGHLPEQDLGPRGEAVALLALVAGQDVEPVEGSDGTDGHWRIAQKVAPDRVISTVDPDARHAHKTVHRRQDGFKAHLAIEPDTGIITDCTLTKVGGSDNHEAVIGLALLDDEPSPVRVLGDSAYGTGATRAALAEAKHTAIIKPIPLRARYLAGSLPTTSLSISRPVP
;
A
#
# COMPACT_ATOMS: atom_id res chain seq x y z
N MET A 1 4.98 16.71 -2.44
CA MET A 1 6.09 15.79 -2.78
C MET A 1 5.74 14.79 -3.87
N THR A 2 4.52 14.27 -3.87
CA THR A 2 3.95 13.25 -4.78
C THR A 2 4.24 13.50 -6.28
N TYR A 3 4.07 14.72 -6.78
CA TYR A 3 4.35 15.09 -8.17
C TYR A 3 5.83 14.90 -8.58
N TRP A 4 6.76 15.35 -7.73
CA TRP A 4 8.19 15.22 -7.99
C TRP A 4 8.65 13.77 -7.95
N ARG A 5 8.17 12.99 -6.97
CA ARG A 5 8.45 11.56 -6.84
C ARG A 5 8.04 10.80 -8.10
N ARG A 6 6.81 11.03 -8.58
CA ARG A 6 6.28 10.40 -9.80
C ARG A 6 7.06 10.78 -11.05
N ARG A 7 7.43 12.06 -11.18
CA ARG A 7 8.27 12.50 -12.30
C ARG A 7 9.66 11.89 -12.27
N LEU A 8 10.24 11.70 -11.09
CA LEU A 8 11.53 11.03 -10.96
C LEU A 8 11.40 9.54 -11.34
N ALA A 9 10.37 8.86 -10.84
CA ALA A 9 10.09 7.45 -11.15
C ALA A 9 9.85 7.21 -12.65
N ALA A 10 9.14 8.11 -13.32
CA ALA A 10 8.89 8.04 -14.76
C ALA A 10 10.06 8.55 -15.63
N SER A 11 11.16 9.02 -15.02
CA SER A 11 12.30 9.51 -15.78
C SER A 11 13.14 8.36 -16.34
N ALA A 12 13.93 8.62 -17.38
CA ALA A 12 14.82 7.61 -17.96
C ALA A 12 15.92 7.12 -17.00
N ARG A 13 16.21 7.88 -15.93
CA ARG A 13 17.23 7.56 -14.91
C ARG A 13 16.71 7.89 -13.50
N PRO A 14 15.76 7.10 -12.96
CA PRO A 14 15.16 7.35 -11.66
C PRO A 14 16.18 7.28 -10.53
N ASN A 15 17.21 6.45 -10.68
CA ASN A 15 18.23 6.15 -9.67
C ASN A 15 19.52 6.98 -9.82
N ARG A 16 19.53 8.03 -10.64
CA ARG A 16 20.73 8.82 -10.97
C ARG A 16 21.52 9.34 -9.76
N ILE A 17 20.85 9.69 -8.67
CA ILE A 17 21.51 10.15 -7.43
C ILE A 17 22.23 8.98 -6.77
N PHE A 18 21.57 7.81 -6.68
CA PHE A 18 22.18 6.60 -6.13
C PHE A 18 23.35 6.11 -6.97
N GLU A 19 23.22 6.11 -8.30
CA GLU A 19 24.30 5.77 -9.22
C GLU A 19 25.54 6.68 -9.02
N ALA A 20 25.32 7.98 -8.82
CA ALA A 20 26.39 8.94 -8.53
C ALA A 20 27.06 8.65 -7.18
N VAL A 21 26.28 8.36 -6.12
CA VAL A 21 26.81 7.99 -4.80
C VAL A 21 27.61 6.69 -4.88
N LYS A 22 27.07 5.64 -5.53
CA LYS A 22 27.77 4.36 -5.75
C LYS A 22 29.11 4.58 -6.48
N SER A 23 29.14 5.48 -7.46
CA SER A 23 30.38 5.84 -8.18
C SER A 23 31.44 6.47 -7.25
N VAL A 24 31.04 7.36 -6.34
CA VAL A 24 31.95 7.96 -5.34
C VAL A 24 32.44 6.93 -4.33
N VAL A 25 31.56 6.05 -3.87
CA VAL A 25 31.91 4.94 -2.96
C VAL A 25 32.95 4.02 -3.59
N ALA A 26 32.77 3.67 -4.86
CA ALA A 26 33.74 2.86 -5.61
C ALA A 26 35.08 3.59 -5.77
N ALA A 27 35.07 4.88 -6.17
CA ALA A 27 36.27 5.66 -6.40
C ALA A 27 37.12 5.89 -5.12
N THR A 28 36.47 5.96 -3.96
CA THR A 28 37.14 6.19 -2.68
C THR A 28 37.56 4.91 -1.96
N ALA A 29 37.07 3.75 -2.40
CA ALA A 29 37.23 2.46 -1.73
C ALA A 29 36.85 2.50 -0.23
N VAL A 30 35.92 3.39 0.16
CA VAL A 30 35.52 3.60 1.57
C VAL A 30 34.91 2.35 2.22
N LEU A 31 34.40 1.41 1.42
CA LEU A 31 33.89 0.12 1.86
C LEU A 31 34.92 -1.02 1.85
N ALA A 32 36.19 -0.74 1.54
CA ALA A 32 37.24 -1.77 1.49
C ALA A 32 37.39 -2.47 2.85
N GLY A 33 37.34 -3.81 2.83
CA GLY A 33 37.39 -4.64 4.04
C GLY A 33 36.14 -4.59 4.93
N LYS A 34 35.09 -3.86 4.53
CA LYS A 34 33.83 -3.76 5.28
C LYS A 34 32.86 -4.86 4.88
N THR A 35 32.74 -5.86 5.74
CA THR A 35 31.94 -7.07 5.47
C THR A 35 30.60 -7.10 6.17
N ARG A 36 30.10 -6.00 6.73
CA ARG A 36 28.81 -5.94 7.44
C ARG A 36 27.79 -5.16 6.64
N ARG A 37 26.55 -5.68 6.59
CA ARG A 37 25.38 -4.98 6.05
C ARG A 37 24.24 -5.06 7.04
N ALA A 38 23.82 -3.93 7.57
CA ALA A 38 22.64 -3.79 8.40
C ALA A 38 21.44 -3.47 7.51
N LEU A 39 20.44 -4.33 7.56
CA LEU A 39 19.16 -4.15 6.90
C LEU A 39 18.20 -3.48 7.88
N ASP A 40 17.59 -2.39 7.44
CA ASP A 40 16.57 -1.67 8.22
C ASP A 40 15.49 -1.11 7.30
N SER A 41 14.35 -0.78 7.89
CA SER A 41 13.28 -0.10 7.16
C SER A 41 12.63 0.98 7.99
N THR A 42 12.19 2.04 7.31
CA THR A 42 11.45 3.13 7.93
C THR A 42 10.28 3.54 7.06
N VAL A 43 9.23 4.03 7.70
CA VAL A 43 8.10 4.64 6.99
C VAL A 43 8.52 6.06 6.60
N LEU A 44 8.27 6.42 5.35
CA LEU A 44 8.37 7.79 4.86
C LEU A 44 6.95 8.32 4.63
N ASP A 45 6.65 9.44 5.23
CA ASP A 45 5.37 10.11 5.07
C ASP A 45 5.21 10.59 3.61
N ASP A 46 4.05 10.31 3.04
CA ASP A 46 3.61 10.96 1.81
C ASP A 46 2.74 12.18 2.16
N ALA A 47 2.83 13.20 1.31
CA ALA A 47 2.04 14.43 1.45
C ALA A 47 0.64 14.31 0.85
N VAL A 48 0.22 13.10 0.47
CA VAL A 48 -1.06 12.87 -0.19
C VAL A 48 -2.19 12.89 0.84
N ALA A 49 -3.28 13.58 0.51
CA ALA A 49 -4.47 13.56 1.34
C ALA A 49 -5.12 12.18 1.30
N THR A 50 -5.37 11.60 2.48
CA THR A 50 -6.22 10.41 2.63
C THR A 50 -7.66 10.78 2.27
N GLN A 51 -8.24 9.99 1.38
CA GLN A 51 -9.56 10.20 0.81
C GLN A 51 -10.56 9.18 1.38
N ASP A 52 -11.75 9.65 1.72
CA ASP A 52 -12.90 8.79 1.98
C ASP A 52 -13.44 8.17 0.67
N THR A 53 -14.30 7.16 0.80
CA THR A 53 -14.83 6.38 -0.33
C THR A 53 -15.56 7.24 -1.35
N VAL A 54 -16.37 8.23 -0.94
CA VAL A 54 -17.06 9.14 -1.87
C VAL A 54 -16.04 9.93 -2.68
N THR A 55 -15.06 10.53 -2.00
CA THR A 55 -14.00 11.32 -2.65
C THR A 55 -13.21 10.47 -3.65
N GLN A 56 -12.88 9.22 -3.29
CA GLN A 56 -12.13 8.32 -4.18
C GLN A 56 -12.94 7.91 -5.41
N LEU A 57 -14.21 7.51 -5.24
CA LEU A 57 -15.08 7.13 -6.35
C LEU A 57 -15.24 8.27 -7.35
N ILE A 58 -15.56 9.48 -6.88
CA ILE A 58 -15.72 10.65 -7.75
C ILE A 58 -14.40 10.97 -8.46
N ALA A 59 -13.27 10.96 -7.76
CA ALA A 59 -11.97 11.24 -8.36
C ALA A 59 -11.55 10.18 -9.39
N ALA A 60 -11.81 8.90 -9.12
CA ALA A 60 -11.51 7.80 -10.04
C ALA A 60 -12.39 7.86 -11.30
N ILE A 61 -13.69 8.09 -11.16
CA ILE A 61 -14.61 8.25 -12.29
C ILE A 61 -14.20 9.45 -13.16
N ARG A 62 -13.88 10.60 -12.55
CA ARG A 62 -13.35 11.77 -13.27
C ARG A 62 -12.03 11.48 -13.98
N ARG A 63 -11.16 10.67 -13.37
CA ARG A 63 -9.90 10.27 -13.99
C ARG A 63 -10.16 9.43 -15.24
N VAL A 64 -11.02 8.41 -15.14
CA VAL A 64 -11.42 7.58 -16.29
C VAL A 64 -12.04 8.46 -17.38
N ARG A 65 -12.96 9.36 -17.04
CA ARG A 65 -13.56 10.33 -17.98
C ARG A 65 -12.52 11.09 -18.79
N ARG A 66 -11.45 11.55 -18.14
CA ARG A 66 -10.40 12.37 -18.77
C ARG A 66 -9.43 11.54 -19.59
N GLU A 67 -9.09 10.33 -19.14
CA GLU A 67 -7.98 9.54 -19.69
C GLU A 67 -8.44 8.50 -20.73
N VAL A 68 -9.70 8.04 -20.67
CA VAL A 68 -10.21 6.92 -21.46
C VAL A 68 -11.14 7.41 -22.57
N PRO A 69 -10.88 7.08 -23.85
CA PRO A 69 -11.79 7.38 -24.95
C PRO A 69 -13.19 6.79 -24.73
N ALA A 70 -14.22 7.50 -25.18
CA ALA A 70 -15.64 7.17 -25.02
C ALA A 70 -16.19 7.19 -23.57
N ALA A 71 -15.33 7.28 -22.54
CA ALA A 71 -15.79 7.29 -21.15
C ALA A 71 -16.76 8.43 -20.83
N ALA A 72 -16.57 9.62 -21.42
CA ALA A 72 -17.47 10.75 -21.21
C ALA A 72 -18.91 10.46 -21.66
N ALA A 73 -19.09 9.84 -22.84
CA ALA A 73 -20.40 9.46 -23.36
C ALA A 73 -21.05 8.36 -22.49
N VAL A 74 -20.25 7.39 -22.05
CA VAL A 74 -20.71 6.35 -21.12
C VAL A 74 -21.15 6.98 -19.80
N ILE A 75 -20.45 7.97 -19.28
CA ILE A 75 -20.85 8.66 -18.04
C ILE A 75 -22.15 9.44 -18.24
N GLU A 76 -22.30 10.16 -19.35
CA GLU A 76 -23.51 10.94 -19.64
C GLU A 76 -24.76 10.06 -19.78
N GLN A 77 -24.64 8.90 -20.43
CA GLN A 77 -25.74 7.96 -20.65
C GLN A 77 -25.98 7.04 -19.44
N HIS A 78 -24.87 6.61 -18.85
CA HIS A 78 -24.69 5.69 -17.74
C HIS A 78 -25.10 6.24 -16.39
N CYS A 79 -24.43 7.33 -16.00
CA CYS A 79 -24.21 7.71 -14.61
C CYS A 79 -25.23 8.73 -14.09
N THR A 80 -25.61 8.59 -12.82
CA THR A 80 -26.72 9.34 -12.23
C THR A 80 -26.42 9.92 -10.85
N ALA A 81 -25.35 9.46 -10.18
CA ALA A 81 -25.11 9.78 -8.78
C ALA A 81 -24.54 11.19 -8.57
N HIS A 82 -23.76 11.68 -9.53
CA HIS A 82 -23.11 13.00 -9.42
C HIS A 82 -22.84 13.62 -10.79
N ASP A 83 -22.87 14.94 -10.86
CA ASP A 83 -22.33 15.67 -12.01
C ASP A 83 -20.80 15.64 -11.98
N TYR A 84 -20.22 14.77 -12.80
CA TYR A 84 -18.77 14.57 -12.84
C TYR A 84 -17.99 15.74 -13.44
N ASP A 85 -18.66 16.72 -14.06
CA ASP A 85 -18.05 18.00 -14.46
C ASP A 85 -17.96 19.02 -13.33
N ASN A 86 -18.85 18.93 -12.34
CA ASN A 86 -18.89 19.87 -11.22
C ASN A 86 -17.84 19.54 -10.15
N PRO A 87 -16.80 20.36 -9.91
CA PRO A 87 -15.75 20.06 -8.94
C PRO A 87 -16.21 20.03 -7.48
N GLY A 88 -17.42 20.53 -7.19
CA GLY A 88 -18.02 20.54 -5.86
C GLY A 88 -18.35 19.16 -5.31
N LYS A 89 -18.64 19.12 -4.00
CA LYS A 89 -19.15 17.91 -3.34
C LYS A 89 -20.59 17.63 -3.77
N PRO A 90 -21.02 16.37 -3.77
CA PRO A 90 -22.44 16.03 -3.90
C PRO A 90 -23.30 16.81 -2.90
N ALA A 91 -24.39 17.37 -3.41
CA ALA A 91 -25.33 18.19 -2.64
C ALA A 91 -26.32 17.31 -1.88
N ILE A 92 -25.85 16.68 -0.79
CA ILE A 92 -26.66 15.87 0.12
C ILE A 92 -26.67 16.45 1.54
N ALA A 93 -27.64 16.01 2.36
CA ALA A 93 -27.62 16.23 3.79
C ALA A 93 -26.54 15.37 4.45
N TRP A 94 -25.29 15.87 4.53
CA TRP A 94 -24.14 15.11 5.04
C TRP A 94 -24.25 14.65 6.51
N ASN A 95 -25.13 15.27 7.29
CA ASN A 95 -25.46 14.85 8.65
C ASN A 95 -26.48 13.69 8.71
N ASP A 96 -27.17 13.42 7.61
CA ASP A 96 -28.08 12.30 7.46
C ASP A 96 -27.30 11.03 7.04
N LYS A 97 -27.57 9.92 7.72
CA LYS A 97 -26.96 8.63 7.39
C LYS A 97 -27.56 8.07 6.10
N ASP A 98 -28.87 8.14 5.93
CA ASP A 98 -29.56 7.51 4.81
C ASP A 98 -29.19 8.22 3.50
N ALA A 99 -29.09 9.56 3.52
CA ALA A 99 -28.60 10.33 2.37
C ALA A 99 -27.16 9.97 1.97
N ARG A 100 -26.29 9.64 2.94
CA ARG A 100 -24.91 9.19 2.66
C ARG A 100 -24.87 7.78 2.12
N ASP A 101 -25.67 6.88 2.67
CA ASP A 101 -25.73 5.49 2.21
C ASP A 101 -26.29 5.42 0.78
N LEU A 102 -27.35 6.17 0.46
CA LEU A 102 -27.90 6.30 -0.90
C LEU A 102 -26.86 6.85 -1.89
N LEU A 103 -26.07 7.84 -1.47
CA LEU A 103 -25.00 8.39 -2.32
C LEU A 103 -23.91 7.34 -2.59
N ILE A 104 -23.50 6.57 -1.58
CA ILE A 104 -22.52 5.50 -1.73
C ILE A 104 -23.04 4.45 -2.71
N ASP A 105 -24.27 3.97 -2.52
CA ASP A 105 -24.90 2.98 -3.39
C ASP A 105 -24.90 3.46 -4.86
N ALA A 106 -25.37 4.69 -5.09
CA ALA A 106 -25.43 5.29 -6.41
C ALA A 106 -24.03 5.47 -7.04
N LEU A 107 -23.03 5.91 -6.29
CA LEU A 107 -21.66 6.10 -6.80
C LEU A 107 -20.97 4.79 -7.15
N VAL A 108 -21.19 3.74 -6.36
CA VAL A 108 -20.69 2.39 -6.67
C VAL A 108 -21.39 1.88 -7.92
N GLY A 109 -22.71 2.04 -8.02
CA GLY A 109 -23.49 1.75 -9.23
C GLY A 109 -22.96 2.48 -10.47
N ASP A 110 -22.63 3.78 -10.34
CA ASP A 110 -22.00 4.57 -11.42
C ASP A 110 -20.65 3.99 -11.85
N ALA A 111 -19.80 3.59 -10.89
CA ALA A 111 -18.53 2.96 -11.18
C ALA A 111 -18.71 1.62 -11.93
N HIS A 112 -19.62 0.77 -11.47
CA HIS A 112 -19.93 -0.50 -12.14
C HIS A 112 -20.50 -0.30 -13.54
N ARG A 113 -21.44 0.65 -13.72
CA ARG A 113 -21.99 0.98 -15.04
C ARG A 113 -20.92 1.51 -15.98
N LEU A 114 -20.04 2.40 -15.52
CA LEU A 114 -18.92 2.88 -16.31
C LEU A 114 -17.99 1.72 -16.72
N LEU A 115 -17.59 0.86 -15.79
CA LEU A 115 -16.73 -0.30 -16.08
C LEU A 115 -17.40 -1.29 -17.05
N GLY A 116 -18.70 -1.52 -16.92
CA GLY A 116 -19.45 -2.49 -17.73
C GLY A 116 -19.86 -2.02 -19.12
N HIS A 117 -19.92 -0.69 -19.36
CA HIS A 117 -20.32 -0.12 -20.65
C HIS A 117 -19.16 0.51 -21.44
N LEU A 118 -17.94 0.54 -20.86
CA LEU A 118 -16.77 0.94 -21.63
C LEU A 118 -16.54 -0.07 -22.77
N PRO A 119 -16.37 0.40 -24.02
CA PRO A 119 -16.09 -0.48 -25.13
C PRO A 119 -14.74 -1.16 -24.94
N GLU A 120 -14.64 -2.42 -25.37
CA GLU A 120 -13.36 -3.12 -25.45
C GLU A 120 -12.41 -2.36 -26.38
N GLN A 121 -11.26 -1.97 -25.86
CA GLN A 121 -10.24 -1.21 -26.58
C GLN A 121 -8.88 -1.43 -25.92
N ASP A 122 -7.79 -1.32 -26.70
CA ASP A 122 -6.45 -1.27 -26.12
C ASP A 122 -6.21 0.10 -25.48
N LEU A 123 -6.13 0.12 -24.16
CA LEU A 123 -5.92 1.33 -23.37
C LEU A 123 -4.44 1.63 -23.13
N GLY A 124 -3.54 0.67 -23.38
CA GLY A 124 -2.14 0.77 -22.96
C GLY A 124 -2.02 1.28 -21.51
N PRO A 125 -1.18 2.30 -21.24
CA PRO A 125 -1.03 2.88 -19.90
C PRO A 125 -2.31 3.50 -19.30
N ARG A 126 -3.31 3.88 -20.12
CA ARG A 126 -4.57 4.46 -19.63
C ARG A 126 -5.44 3.42 -18.91
N GLY A 127 -5.15 2.13 -19.12
CA GLY A 127 -5.80 1.03 -18.40
C GLY A 127 -5.62 1.12 -16.88
N GLU A 128 -4.58 1.79 -16.40
CA GLU A 128 -4.37 2.05 -14.97
C GLU A 128 -5.52 2.84 -14.33
N ALA A 129 -6.14 3.77 -15.07
CA ALA A 129 -7.28 4.54 -14.56
C ALA A 129 -8.52 3.64 -14.35
N VAL A 130 -8.76 2.72 -15.29
CA VAL A 130 -9.86 1.75 -15.23
C VAL A 130 -9.62 0.73 -14.11
N ALA A 131 -8.39 0.21 -14.01
CA ALA A 131 -8.01 -0.71 -12.94
C ALA A 131 -8.14 -0.06 -11.55
N LEU A 132 -7.74 1.22 -11.41
CA LEU A 132 -7.91 1.96 -10.17
C LEU A 132 -9.39 2.17 -9.82
N LEU A 133 -10.25 2.48 -10.81
CA LEU A 133 -11.69 2.60 -10.58
C LEU A 133 -12.28 1.27 -10.08
N ALA A 134 -11.94 0.14 -10.72
CA ALA A 134 -12.40 -1.17 -10.29
C ALA A 134 -11.96 -1.52 -8.86
N LEU A 135 -10.71 -1.22 -8.50
CA LEU A 135 -10.21 -1.42 -7.14
C LEU A 135 -10.97 -0.57 -6.13
N VAL A 136 -11.11 0.74 -6.39
CA VAL A 136 -11.79 1.68 -5.47
C VAL A 136 -13.27 1.34 -5.32
N ALA A 137 -13.92 0.89 -6.39
CA ALA A 137 -15.33 0.48 -6.39
C ALA A 137 -15.60 -0.75 -5.51
N GLY A 138 -14.59 -1.57 -5.21
CA GLY A 138 -14.75 -2.78 -4.38
C GLY A 138 -14.08 -2.73 -3.00
N GLN A 139 -13.08 -1.88 -2.78
CA GLN A 139 -12.24 -2.00 -1.57
C GLN A 139 -12.96 -1.63 -0.26
N ASP A 140 -13.85 -0.64 -0.28
CA ASP A 140 -14.44 -0.08 0.94
C ASP A 140 -15.93 -0.44 1.11
N VAL A 141 -16.47 -1.25 0.22
CA VAL A 141 -17.91 -1.53 0.15
C VAL A 141 -18.19 -3.03 0.14
N GLU A 142 -19.39 -3.37 0.56
CA GLU A 142 -19.94 -4.72 0.51
C GLU A 142 -21.40 -4.65 0.06
N PRO A 143 -21.94 -5.75 -0.50
CA PRO A 143 -23.37 -5.84 -0.76
C PRO A 143 -24.18 -5.56 0.51
N VAL A 144 -25.36 -4.95 0.35
CA VAL A 144 -26.31 -4.82 1.46
C VAL A 144 -26.72 -6.19 2.01
N GLU A 145 -27.19 -6.22 3.25
CA GLU A 145 -27.60 -7.48 3.88
C GLU A 145 -28.75 -8.14 3.10
N GLY A 146 -28.58 -9.43 2.78
CA GLY A 146 -29.53 -10.18 1.96
C GLY A 146 -29.32 -10.06 0.44
N SER A 147 -28.38 -9.22 -0.01
CA SER A 147 -27.92 -9.17 -1.40
C SER A 147 -26.81 -10.19 -1.66
N ASP A 148 -26.79 -10.78 -2.86
CA ASP A 148 -25.69 -11.60 -3.37
C ASP A 148 -24.63 -10.77 -4.12
N GLY A 149 -24.77 -9.44 -4.12
CA GLY A 149 -23.91 -8.49 -4.82
C GLY A 149 -24.22 -8.30 -6.30
N THR A 150 -25.28 -8.93 -6.83
CA THR A 150 -25.68 -8.80 -8.24
C THR A 150 -26.86 -7.84 -8.45
N ASP A 151 -27.59 -7.51 -7.39
CA ASP A 151 -28.74 -6.59 -7.41
C ASP A 151 -28.34 -5.11 -7.49
N GLY A 152 -27.05 -4.81 -7.38
CA GLY A 152 -26.50 -3.47 -7.51
C GLY A 152 -26.66 -2.60 -6.26
N HIS A 153 -26.94 -3.20 -5.09
CA HIS A 153 -27.09 -2.49 -3.83
C HIS A 153 -25.88 -2.65 -2.90
N TRP A 154 -25.23 -1.53 -2.56
CA TRP A 154 -23.95 -1.46 -1.87
C TRP A 154 -24.00 -0.58 -0.61
N ARG A 155 -23.18 -0.93 0.38
CA ARG A 155 -22.95 -0.12 1.59
C ARG A 155 -21.47 -0.09 1.96
N ILE A 156 -21.07 0.88 2.78
CA ILE A 156 -19.70 0.90 3.34
C ILE A 156 -19.49 -0.32 4.25
N ALA A 157 -18.42 -1.07 3.99
CA ALA A 157 -18.04 -2.21 4.80
C ALA A 157 -17.56 -1.78 6.20
N GLN A 158 -17.93 -2.53 7.24
CA GLN A 158 -17.50 -2.27 8.63
C GLN A 158 -16.08 -2.80 8.92
N LYS A 159 -15.16 -2.63 7.96
CA LYS A 159 -13.77 -3.05 8.03
C LYS A 159 -12.93 -2.19 7.07
N VAL A 160 -11.63 -2.10 7.34
CA VAL A 160 -10.67 -1.49 6.41
C VAL A 160 -10.10 -2.60 5.54
N ALA A 161 -10.13 -2.43 4.22
CA ALA A 161 -9.50 -3.38 3.31
C ALA A 161 -7.99 -3.53 3.60
N PRO A 162 -7.46 -4.76 3.60
CA PRO A 162 -6.02 -4.99 3.51
C PRO A 162 -5.45 -4.25 2.31
N ASP A 163 -4.29 -3.60 2.49
CA ASP A 163 -3.62 -2.83 1.45
C ASP A 163 -4.52 -1.77 0.75
N ARG A 164 -5.49 -1.21 1.49
CA ARG A 164 -6.39 -0.15 1.01
C ARG A 164 -5.62 0.99 0.35
N VAL A 165 -6.02 1.34 -0.88
CA VAL A 165 -5.56 2.56 -1.54
C VAL A 165 -6.11 3.76 -0.78
N ILE A 166 -5.23 4.64 -0.30
CA ILE A 166 -5.63 5.76 0.55
C ILE A 166 -5.95 7.03 -0.26
N SER A 167 -5.41 7.12 -1.48
CA SER A 167 -5.63 8.25 -2.38
C SER A 167 -5.54 7.84 -3.85
N THR A 168 -6.44 8.38 -4.66
CA THR A 168 -6.37 8.26 -6.13
C THR A 168 -5.25 9.10 -6.73
N VAL A 169 -4.79 10.13 -6.00
CA VAL A 169 -3.65 10.95 -6.38
C VAL A 169 -2.35 10.20 -6.21
N ASP A 170 -2.25 9.27 -5.24
CA ASP A 170 -1.13 8.33 -5.13
C ASP A 170 -1.58 6.90 -4.82
N PRO A 171 -1.93 6.08 -5.85
CA PRO A 171 -2.46 4.74 -5.66
C PRO A 171 -1.50 3.75 -5.01
N ASP A 172 -0.25 4.14 -4.77
CA ASP A 172 0.75 3.30 -4.11
C ASP A 172 0.93 3.66 -2.63
N ALA A 173 0.48 4.84 -2.20
CA ALA A 173 0.54 5.24 -0.81
C ALA A 173 -0.43 4.41 0.03
N ARG A 174 0.02 3.98 1.21
CA ARG A 174 -0.71 3.07 2.10
C ARG A 174 -0.66 3.56 3.54
N HIS A 175 -1.60 3.09 4.35
CA HIS A 175 -1.53 3.24 5.79
C HIS A 175 -0.41 2.35 6.33
N ALA A 176 0.53 2.96 7.03
CA ALA A 176 1.61 2.31 7.74
C ALA A 176 1.34 2.29 9.23
N HIS A 177 1.50 1.11 9.83
CA HIS A 177 1.44 0.94 11.27
C HIS A 177 2.85 0.74 11.82
N LYS A 178 3.32 1.69 12.64
CA LYS A 178 4.52 1.48 13.46
C LYS A 178 4.16 0.89 14.82
N THR A 179 2.99 1.27 15.35
CA THR A 179 2.32 0.68 16.53
C THR A 179 0.80 0.81 16.34
N VAL A 180 0.00 0.14 17.19
CA VAL A 180 -1.48 0.21 17.14
C VAL A 180 -2.01 1.65 17.18
N HIS A 181 -1.32 2.55 17.90
CA HIS A 181 -1.72 3.95 18.08
C HIS A 181 -1.03 4.94 17.13
N ARG A 182 -0.04 4.50 16.33
CA ARG A 182 0.72 5.39 15.44
C ARG A 182 0.58 4.95 14.00
N ARG A 183 -0.42 5.55 13.34
CA ARG A 183 -0.67 5.47 11.91
C ARG A 183 0.08 6.59 11.20
N GLN A 184 0.82 6.24 10.15
CA GLN A 184 1.47 7.15 9.21
C GLN A 184 1.01 6.77 7.81
N ASP A 185 0.97 7.72 6.89
CA ASP A 185 0.50 7.48 5.53
C ASP A 185 1.67 7.67 4.58
N GLY A 186 1.97 6.67 3.75
CA GLY A 186 3.05 6.79 2.78
C GLY A 186 3.64 5.47 2.34
N PHE A 187 4.97 5.40 2.38
CA PHE A 187 5.78 4.35 1.78
C PHE A 187 6.75 3.75 2.79
N LYS A 188 7.30 2.59 2.48
CA LYS A 188 8.36 1.96 3.26
C LYS A 188 9.68 2.08 2.53
N ALA A 189 10.64 2.77 3.14
CA ALA A 189 12.02 2.78 2.67
C ALA A 189 12.75 1.61 3.32
N HIS A 190 13.45 0.83 2.50
CA HIS A 190 14.31 -0.27 2.93
C HIS A 190 15.74 0.10 2.62
N LEU A 191 16.65 -0.13 3.56
CA LEU A 191 18.04 0.31 3.51
C LEU A 191 18.97 -0.88 3.80
N ALA A 192 20.06 -0.98 3.03
CA ALA A 192 21.25 -1.73 3.40
C ALA A 192 22.37 -0.73 3.76
N ILE A 193 22.95 -0.90 4.94
CA ILE A 193 23.89 0.07 5.53
C ILE A 193 25.17 -0.63 5.96
N GLU A 194 26.33 -0.06 5.64
CA GLU A 194 27.58 -0.45 6.28
C GLU A 194 27.69 0.28 7.64
N PRO A 195 27.61 -0.44 8.77
CA PRO A 195 27.36 0.18 10.07
C PRO A 195 28.52 0.99 10.63
N ASP A 196 29.78 0.75 10.23
CA ASP A 196 30.91 1.53 10.76
C ASP A 196 31.04 2.91 10.12
N THR A 197 30.77 2.98 8.82
CA THR A 197 30.86 4.21 8.02
C THR A 197 29.54 4.95 7.95
N GLY A 198 28.42 4.27 8.22
CA GLY A 198 27.07 4.80 8.05
C GLY A 198 26.64 4.94 6.59
N ILE A 199 27.40 4.39 5.64
CA ILE A 199 27.12 4.49 4.22
C ILE A 199 25.96 3.55 3.87
N ILE A 200 24.94 4.10 3.23
CA ILE A 200 23.87 3.32 2.60
C ILE A 200 24.44 2.71 1.32
N THR A 201 24.54 1.39 1.28
CA THR A 201 25.09 0.64 0.13
C THR A 201 24.03 0.38 -0.92
N ASP A 202 22.78 0.19 -0.48
CA ASP A 202 21.63 0.13 -1.36
C ASP A 202 20.35 0.54 -0.63
N CYS A 203 19.34 0.97 -1.39
CA CYS A 203 18.01 1.18 -0.84
C CYS A 203 16.91 1.09 -1.90
N THR A 204 15.70 0.85 -1.43
CA THR A 204 14.51 0.90 -2.28
C THR A 204 13.31 1.45 -1.51
N LEU A 205 12.34 1.96 -2.26
CA LEU A 205 11.08 2.47 -1.74
C LEU A 205 9.94 1.59 -2.24
N THR A 206 9.17 1.03 -1.32
CA THR A 206 8.07 0.11 -1.61
C THR A 206 6.75 0.62 -1.04
N LYS A 207 5.64 0.06 -1.51
CA LYS A 207 4.34 0.23 -0.85
C LYS A 207 4.40 -0.38 0.54
N VAL A 208 3.60 0.14 1.45
CA VAL A 208 3.44 -0.52 2.75
C VAL A 208 2.49 -1.70 2.60
N GLY A 209 2.93 -2.89 3.01
CA GLY A 209 2.13 -4.11 2.89
C GLY A 209 2.29 -4.82 1.54
N GLY A 210 1.67 -5.99 1.40
CA GLY A 210 1.89 -6.92 0.29
C GLY A 210 3.07 -7.88 0.50
N SER A 211 2.92 -9.13 0.03
CA SER A 211 3.94 -10.19 0.17
C SER A 211 5.27 -9.82 -0.47
N ASP A 212 5.22 -9.16 -1.63
CA ASP A 212 6.39 -8.82 -2.42
C ASP A 212 7.18 -7.65 -1.81
N ASN A 213 6.53 -6.87 -0.94
CA ASN A 213 7.15 -5.76 -0.21
C ASN A 213 7.59 -6.15 1.22
N HIS A 214 7.52 -7.44 1.55
CA HIS A 214 7.95 -7.92 2.86
C HIS A 214 9.45 -7.73 3.04
N GLU A 215 9.88 -7.35 4.25
CA GLU A 215 11.27 -7.03 4.60
C GLU A 215 12.26 -8.11 4.18
N ALA A 216 11.89 -9.37 4.36
CA ALA A 216 12.72 -10.51 3.96
C ALA A 216 12.96 -10.61 2.44
N VAL A 217 11.95 -10.30 1.62
CA VAL A 217 12.07 -10.32 0.15
C VAL A 217 12.94 -9.16 -0.31
N ILE A 218 12.61 -7.95 0.16
CA ILE A 218 13.33 -6.74 -0.20
C ILE A 218 14.76 -6.76 0.32
N GLY A 219 14.99 -7.27 1.53
CA GLY A 219 16.30 -7.38 2.14
C GLY A 219 17.28 -8.25 1.37
N LEU A 220 16.80 -9.28 0.66
CA LEU A 220 17.62 -10.06 -0.26
C LEU A 220 17.98 -9.25 -1.50
N ALA A 221 16.99 -8.60 -2.12
CA ALA A 221 17.20 -7.79 -3.32
C ALA A 221 18.24 -6.67 -3.09
N LEU A 222 18.26 -6.07 -1.90
CA LEU A 222 19.25 -5.06 -1.50
C LEU A 222 20.69 -5.59 -1.42
N LEU A 223 20.90 -6.90 -1.46
CA LEU A 223 22.19 -7.56 -1.38
C LEU A 223 22.64 -8.19 -2.71
N ASP A 224 21.80 -8.18 -3.75
CA ASP A 224 22.07 -8.87 -5.03
C ASP A 224 23.35 -8.37 -5.72
N ASP A 225 23.67 -7.08 -5.55
CA ASP A 225 24.85 -6.44 -6.15
C ASP A 225 26.09 -6.46 -5.23
N GLU A 226 26.06 -7.18 -4.08
CA GLU A 226 27.21 -7.24 -3.19
C GLU A 226 28.38 -8.00 -3.85
N PRO A 227 29.58 -7.39 -3.95
CA PRO A 227 30.69 -7.97 -4.70
C PRO A 227 31.35 -9.16 -3.99
N SER A 228 31.03 -9.37 -2.71
CA SER A 228 31.58 -10.46 -1.89
C SER A 228 30.63 -10.80 -0.74
N PRO A 229 30.78 -11.99 -0.14
CA PRO A 229 29.98 -12.39 1.01
C PRO A 229 30.06 -11.39 2.17
N VAL A 230 28.92 -11.15 2.81
CA VAL A 230 28.76 -10.20 3.92
C VAL A 230 28.06 -10.86 5.12
N ARG A 231 28.24 -10.24 6.29
CA ARG A 231 27.51 -10.51 7.53
C ARG A 231 26.27 -9.64 7.55
N VAL A 232 25.11 -10.25 7.42
CA VAL A 232 23.82 -9.56 7.33
C VAL A 232 23.22 -9.41 8.71
N LEU A 233 23.08 -8.18 9.16
CA LEU A 233 22.47 -7.79 10.43
C LEU A 233 21.04 -7.34 10.16
N GLY A 234 20.08 -7.78 10.97
CA GLY A 234 18.69 -7.38 10.80
C GLY A 234 17.80 -7.84 11.94
N ASP A 235 16.60 -7.28 12.00
CA ASP A 235 15.56 -7.73 12.91
C ASP A 235 14.90 -9.04 12.43
N SER A 236 13.95 -9.56 13.22
CA SER A 236 13.28 -10.82 12.90
C SER A 236 12.46 -10.81 11.61
N ALA A 237 12.04 -9.64 11.11
CA ALA A 237 11.27 -9.52 9.87
C ALA A 237 12.13 -9.92 8.64
N TYR A 238 13.44 -9.71 8.70
CA TYR A 238 14.40 -10.18 7.68
C TYR A 238 14.75 -11.68 7.82
N GLY A 239 14.29 -12.34 8.88
CA GLY A 239 14.83 -13.63 9.33
C GLY A 239 14.05 -14.88 8.90
N THR A 240 13.22 -14.82 7.86
CA THR A 240 12.39 -15.96 7.44
C THR A 240 13.25 -17.17 7.03
N GLY A 241 12.69 -18.38 7.09
CA GLY A 241 13.40 -19.60 6.72
C GLY A 241 13.95 -19.57 5.29
N ALA A 242 13.13 -19.12 4.33
CA ALA A 242 13.53 -18.93 2.94
C ALA A 242 14.68 -17.92 2.80
N THR A 243 14.62 -16.80 3.54
CA THR A 243 15.67 -15.77 3.50
C THR A 243 17.00 -16.30 4.04
N ARG A 244 16.96 -17.05 5.14
CA ARG A 244 18.17 -17.68 5.70
C ARG A 244 18.79 -18.69 4.75
N ALA A 245 17.96 -19.46 4.02
CA ALA A 245 18.44 -20.39 3.01
C ALA A 245 19.10 -19.66 1.83
N ALA A 246 18.44 -18.62 1.30
CA ALA A 246 18.97 -17.80 0.22
C ALA A 246 20.29 -17.10 0.60
N LEU A 247 20.37 -16.54 1.81
CA LEU A 247 21.61 -15.95 2.32
C LEU A 247 22.73 -16.99 2.41
N ALA A 248 22.45 -18.20 2.87
CA ALA A 248 23.44 -19.27 2.95
C ALA A 248 23.91 -19.73 1.56
N GLU A 249 23.01 -19.83 0.58
CA GLU A 249 23.32 -20.15 -0.81
C GLU A 249 24.23 -19.09 -1.45
N ALA A 250 23.92 -17.81 -1.22
CA ALA A 250 24.77 -16.67 -1.60
C ALA A 250 26.02 -16.50 -0.70
N LYS A 251 26.27 -17.43 0.22
CA LYS A 251 27.41 -17.46 1.16
C LYS A 251 27.47 -16.30 2.17
N HIS A 252 26.40 -15.52 2.30
CA HIS A 252 26.27 -14.53 3.35
C HIS A 252 26.08 -15.18 4.72
N THR A 253 26.59 -14.53 5.76
CA THR A 253 26.41 -14.96 7.15
C THR A 253 25.26 -14.20 7.79
N ALA A 254 24.14 -14.86 8.04
CA ALA A 254 22.98 -14.24 8.68
C ALA A 254 23.19 -14.06 10.20
N ILE A 255 23.24 -12.81 10.65
CA ILE A 255 23.25 -12.37 12.05
C ILE A 255 21.92 -11.64 12.31
N ILE A 256 20.84 -12.38 12.11
CA ILE A 256 19.48 -11.85 12.15
C ILE A 256 18.81 -12.32 13.43
N LYS A 257 18.14 -11.39 14.13
CA LYS A 257 17.38 -11.68 15.36
C LYS A 257 16.42 -12.86 15.12
N PRO A 258 16.39 -13.88 15.99
CA PRO A 258 15.47 -15.00 15.82
C PRO A 258 14.02 -14.54 15.94
N ILE A 259 13.14 -15.12 15.12
CA ILE A 259 11.69 -14.91 15.22
C ILE A 259 11.22 -15.50 16.56
N PRO A 260 10.50 -14.73 17.41
CA PRO A 260 9.95 -15.28 18.64
C PRO A 260 9.04 -16.47 18.32
N LEU A 261 9.25 -17.60 19.01
CA LEU A 261 8.32 -18.71 18.92
C LEU A 261 6.97 -18.25 19.47
N ARG A 262 5.91 -18.32 18.66
CA ARG A 262 4.54 -18.15 19.20
C ARG A 262 4.34 -19.26 20.22
N ALA A 263 3.95 -18.90 21.44
CA ALA A 263 3.56 -19.88 22.44
C ALA A 263 2.50 -20.78 21.82
N ARG A 264 2.77 -22.08 21.74
CA ARG A 264 1.71 -23.06 21.49
C ARG A 264 0.73 -22.90 22.65
N TYR A 265 -0.47 -22.40 22.39
CA TYR A 265 -1.57 -22.65 23.31
C TYR A 265 -1.67 -24.18 23.39
N LEU A 266 -1.35 -24.74 24.55
CA LEU A 266 -1.71 -26.11 24.85
C LEU A 266 -3.23 -26.18 24.68
N ALA A 267 -3.71 -27.08 23.83
CA ALA A 267 -5.13 -27.40 23.75
C ALA A 267 -5.58 -27.84 25.16
N GLY A 268 -6.18 -26.92 25.91
CA GLY A 268 -6.58 -27.15 27.30
C GLY A 268 -6.65 -25.92 28.20
N SER A 269 -5.99 -24.81 27.90
CA SER A 269 -6.12 -23.59 28.71
C SER A 269 -7.05 -22.57 28.05
N LEU A 270 -8.32 -22.56 28.49
CA LEU A 270 -9.25 -21.48 28.22
C LEU A 270 -8.61 -20.13 28.64
N PRO A 271 -8.73 -19.06 27.85
CA PRO A 271 -8.36 -17.74 28.31
C PRO A 271 -9.24 -17.39 29.52
N THR A 272 -8.60 -17.01 30.62
CA THR A 272 -9.26 -16.41 31.78
C THR A 272 -9.93 -15.12 31.31
N THR A 273 -11.17 -15.25 30.88
CA THR A 273 -12.09 -14.12 30.76
C THR A 273 -12.20 -13.56 32.17
N SER A 274 -11.84 -12.30 32.33
CA SER A 274 -12.04 -11.54 33.57
C SER A 274 -13.53 -11.59 33.92
N LEU A 275 -13.90 -12.50 34.81
CA LEU A 275 -15.17 -12.50 35.52
C LEU A 275 -15.17 -11.28 36.44
N SER A 276 -15.79 -10.20 35.99
CA SER A 276 -16.22 -9.11 36.85
C SER A 276 -17.30 -9.67 37.79
N ILE A 277 -16.91 -10.03 39.01
CA ILE A 277 -17.85 -10.30 40.10
C ILE A 277 -18.44 -8.95 40.51
N SER A 278 -19.69 -8.70 40.11
CA SER A 278 -20.51 -7.64 40.70
C SER A 278 -20.78 -8.00 42.17
N ARG A 279 -20.22 -7.22 43.10
CA ARG A 279 -20.62 -7.25 44.50
C ARG A 279 -22.03 -6.68 44.63
N PRO A 280 -22.95 -7.30 45.39
CA PRO A 280 -24.17 -6.63 45.80
C PRO A 280 -23.83 -5.57 46.85
N VAL A 281 -24.33 -4.36 46.67
CA VAL A 281 -24.34 -3.30 47.69
C VAL A 281 -25.63 -3.49 48.53
N PRO A 282 -25.59 -3.28 49.85
CA PRO A 282 -26.70 -3.56 50.79
C PRO A 282 -28.00 -2.84 50.49
#